data_AF-A0A6P0JVA0-F1
#
_entry.id   AF-A0A6P0JVA0-F1
#
_cell.length_a   1.000
_cell.length_b   1.000
_cell.length_c   1.000
_cell.angle_alpha   90.00
_cell.angle_beta   90.00
_cell.angle_gamma   90.00
#
_symmetry.space_group_name_H-M   'P 1'
#
loop_
_entity.id
_entity.type
_entity.pdbx_description
1 polymer ?
#
loop_
_entity_poly.entity_id
_entity_poly.type
_entity_poly.pdbx_seq_one_letter_code
_entity_poly.pdbx_strand_id
1 'polypeptide(L)'
;MSQITIQCRLVASEATRRYLWRLMAEQNTPLIRELLQQIGEHPDFETWRQQGKLPKGFIKQRCDALKTNSCYSNQPSRFYSSAIALINYIYKSWFKVQQRLQRQLEGQQRWLSMLKSDEDLIQENNCSLDTLRTQATDILNTLEENKNRTRLLFQRYNQTQDPLTRAAICHLLKNRNKVRQKPENLKKLTERRRKSEIKIQRLQDKLKGRIPKGRDLTGQGWLTTLITAANKAPQDAAEVKAWQDILLTDSKIVPYPVAYETNEDLTWSQNEQGRLCVRFNGLGKHTFKIYCDRRQLPYFQLFWEDRKSVVGSLDVRVV
;
A
#
# COMPACT_ATOMS: atom_id res chain seq x y z
N MET A 1 -29.45 -7.04 11.17
CA MET A 1 -29.58 -6.12 10.02
C MET A 1 -28.85 -6.73 8.83
N SER A 2 -29.56 -7.15 7.79
CA SER A 2 -28.95 -7.60 6.53
C SER A 2 -28.46 -6.40 5.73
N GLN A 3 -27.19 -6.38 5.34
CA GLN A 3 -26.69 -5.39 4.39
C GLN A 3 -27.25 -5.73 3.00
N ILE A 4 -28.06 -4.83 2.45
CA ILE A 4 -28.62 -4.99 1.10
C ILE A 4 -27.83 -4.06 0.16
N THR A 5 -27.20 -4.64 -0.86
CA THR A 5 -26.51 -3.86 -1.89
C THR A 5 -27.50 -3.42 -2.96
N ILE A 6 -27.67 -2.10 -3.10
CA ILE A 6 -28.50 -1.49 -4.14
C ILE A 6 -27.59 -1.06 -5.29
N GLN A 7 -28.01 -1.32 -6.53
CA GLN A 7 -27.29 -0.99 -7.75
C GLN A 7 -28.15 -0.06 -8.62
N CYS A 8 -27.54 1.02 -9.10
CA CYS A 8 -28.18 1.85 -10.09
C CYS A 8 -27.20 2.30 -11.16
N ARG A 9 -27.77 2.72 -12.29
CA ARG A 9 -27.06 3.36 -13.38
C ARG A 9 -27.37 4.85 -13.34
N LEU A 10 -26.32 5.65 -13.39
CA LEU A 10 -26.41 7.09 -13.54
C LEU A 10 -26.45 7.42 -15.02
N VAL A 11 -27.58 7.94 -15.49
CA VAL A 11 -27.79 8.30 -16.90
C VAL A 11 -27.79 9.81 -17.03
N ALA A 12 -26.90 10.34 -17.88
CA ALA A 12 -26.79 11.77 -18.15
C ALA A 12 -26.75 12.04 -19.66
N SER A 13 -26.99 13.30 -20.04
CA SER A 13 -26.85 13.74 -21.43
C SER A 13 -25.44 13.47 -21.94
N GLU A 14 -25.29 13.32 -23.25
CA GLU A 14 -23.97 13.14 -23.86
C GLU A 14 -23.01 14.29 -23.51
N ALA A 15 -23.47 15.54 -23.56
CA ALA A 15 -22.68 16.70 -23.15
C ALA A 15 -22.16 16.57 -21.70
N THR A 16 -23.00 16.10 -20.77
CA THR A 16 -22.60 15.86 -19.38
C THR A 16 -21.55 14.76 -19.27
N ARG A 17 -21.73 13.66 -20.01
CA ARG A 17 -20.77 12.55 -20.02
C ARG A 17 -19.42 12.97 -20.59
N ARG A 18 -19.42 13.71 -21.71
CA ARG A 18 -18.20 14.27 -22.33
C ARG A 18 -17.48 15.24 -21.38
N TYR A 19 -18.22 16.13 -20.73
CA TYR A 19 -17.66 17.06 -19.74
C TYR A 19 -17.02 16.33 -18.56
N LEU A 20 -17.73 15.36 -17.97
CA LEU A 20 -17.20 14.57 -16.86
C LEU A 20 -15.96 13.77 -17.27
N TRP A 21 -15.99 13.15 -18.47
CA TRP A 21 -14.84 12.43 -19.01
C TRP A 21 -13.63 13.34 -19.14
N ARG A 22 -13.78 14.54 -19.72
CA ARG A 22 -12.71 15.53 -19.83
C ARG A 22 -12.11 15.87 -18.45
N LEU A 23 -12.95 16.18 -17.46
CA LEU A 23 -12.45 16.46 -16.10
C LEU A 23 -11.66 15.28 -15.52
N MET A 24 -12.17 14.05 -15.66
CA MET A 24 -11.58 12.86 -15.05
C MET A 24 -10.31 12.39 -15.78
N ALA A 25 -10.35 12.31 -17.10
CA ALA A 25 -9.31 11.72 -17.94
C ALA A 25 -8.24 12.72 -18.39
N GLU A 26 -8.64 13.96 -18.72
CA GLU A 26 -7.71 14.95 -19.28
C GLU A 26 -7.12 15.89 -18.23
N GLN A 27 -7.78 16.05 -17.07
CA GLN A 27 -7.31 16.97 -16.03
C GLN A 27 -6.91 16.24 -14.73
N ASN A 28 -7.86 15.55 -14.10
CA ASN A 28 -7.66 14.99 -12.76
C ASN A 28 -6.70 13.79 -12.73
N THR A 29 -6.83 12.86 -13.68
CA THR A 29 -5.91 11.71 -13.75
C THR A 29 -4.47 12.15 -14.05
N PRO A 30 -4.23 13.07 -15.02
CA PRO A 30 -2.91 13.68 -15.21
C PRO A 30 -2.39 14.41 -13.98
N LEU A 31 -3.22 15.20 -13.28
CA LEU A 31 -2.84 15.84 -12.03
C LEU A 31 -2.37 14.82 -10.99
N ILE A 32 -3.11 13.72 -10.80
CA ILE A 32 -2.74 12.65 -9.86
C ILE A 32 -1.41 12.01 -10.26
N ARG A 33 -1.20 11.77 -11.56
CA ARG A 33 0.05 11.22 -12.09
C ARG A 33 1.22 12.15 -11.79
N GLU A 34 1.06 13.44 -12.06
CA GLU A 34 2.06 14.48 -11.82
C GLU A 34 2.43 14.55 -10.33
N LEU A 35 1.43 14.59 -9.44
CA LEU A 35 1.67 14.61 -8.00
C LEU A 35 2.39 13.34 -7.51
N LEU A 36 2.03 12.15 -8.01
CA LEU A 36 2.74 10.90 -7.69
C LEU A 36 4.20 10.94 -8.14
N GLN A 37 4.46 11.50 -9.33
CA GLN A 37 5.81 11.65 -9.86
C GLN A 37 6.65 12.60 -9.01
N GLN A 38 6.14 13.82 -8.73
CA GLN A 38 6.85 14.81 -7.91
C GLN A 38 7.16 14.32 -6.50
N ILE A 39 6.30 13.48 -5.90
CA ILE A 39 6.60 12.87 -4.60
C ILE A 39 7.76 11.87 -4.72
N GLY A 40 7.74 11.02 -5.75
CA GLY A 40 8.76 9.99 -5.97
C GLY A 40 10.15 10.56 -6.31
N GLU A 41 10.19 11.72 -6.95
CA GLU A 41 11.42 12.43 -7.35
C GLU A 41 11.93 13.41 -6.27
N HIS A 42 11.21 13.56 -5.15
CA HIS A 42 11.57 14.53 -4.14
C HIS A 42 12.87 14.12 -3.41
N PRO A 43 13.82 15.06 -3.17
CA PRO A 43 15.07 14.76 -2.46
C PRO A 43 14.86 14.10 -1.08
N ASP A 44 13.87 14.57 -0.33
CA ASP A 44 13.53 14.04 1.00
C ASP A 44 12.70 12.75 0.99
N PHE A 45 12.41 12.17 -0.20
CA PHE A 45 11.55 10.99 -0.30
C PHE A 45 12.06 9.81 0.54
N GLU A 46 13.37 9.60 0.56
CA GLU A 46 14.03 8.57 1.35
C GLU A 46 13.84 8.78 2.86
N THR A 47 13.94 10.03 3.32
CA THR A 47 13.65 10.41 4.71
C THR A 47 12.21 10.09 5.07
N TRP A 48 11.25 10.42 4.20
CA TRP A 48 9.83 10.12 4.42
C TRP A 48 9.54 8.62 4.40
N ARG A 49 10.25 7.86 3.55
CA ARG A 49 10.17 6.39 3.50
C ARG A 49 10.61 5.78 4.83
N GLN A 50 11.71 6.26 5.41
CA GLN A 50 12.20 5.80 6.71
C GLN A 50 11.22 6.14 7.84
N GLN A 51 10.69 7.36 7.86
CA GLN A 51 9.68 7.79 8.83
C GLN A 51 8.31 7.12 8.61
N GLY A 52 8.05 6.63 7.40
CA GLY A 52 6.81 5.99 6.97
C GLY A 52 5.62 6.93 6.82
N LYS A 53 5.86 8.23 6.60
CA LYS A 53 4.80 9.23 6.42
C LYS A 53 5.29 10.41 5.59
N LEU A 54 4.39 11.02 4.82
CA LEU A 54 4.63 12.31 4.18
C LEU A 54 4.46 13.45 5.20
N PRO A 55 5.09 14.61 4.98
CA PRO A 55 4.82 15.81 5.76
C PRO A 55 3.35 16.23 5.66
N LYS A 56 2.77 16.68 6.78
CA LYS A 56 1.36 17.11 6.83
C LYS A 56 1.14 18.28 5.88
N GLY A 57 0.14 18.17 5.02
CA GLY A 57 -0.20 19.23 4.06
C GLY A 57 0.69 19.28 2.81
N PHE A 58 1.74 18.46 2.71
CA PHE A 58 2.66 18.45 1.56
C PHE A 58 1.93 18.30 0.22
N ILE A 59 1.05 17.29 0.11
CA ILE A 59 0.31 17.04 -1.13
C ILE A 59 -0.61 18.21 -1.46
N LYS A 60 -1.23 18.83 -0.44
CA LYS A 60 -2.09 20.00 -0.64
C LYS A 60 -1.28 21.17 -1.22
N GLN A 61 -0.12 21.47 -0.64
CA GLN A 61 0.77 22.52 -1.13
C GLN A 61 1.21 22.28 -2.58
N ARG A 62 1.62 21.05 -2.91
CA ARG A 62 2.00 20.69 -4.29
C ARG A 62 0.80 20.78 -5.25
N CYS A 63 -0.36 20.30 -4.82
CA CYS A 63 -1.58 20.41 -5.60
C CYS A 63 -1.97 21.87 -5.85
N ASP A 64 -1.92 22.72 -4.83
CA ASP A 64 -2.24 24.15 -4.92
C ASP A 64 -1.27 24.88 -5.88
N ALA A 65 0.01 24.53 -5.86
CA ALA A 65 0.99 25.05 -6.82
C ALA A 65 0.68 24.62 -8.27
N LEU A 66 0.18 23.39 -8.48
CA LEU A 66 -0.20 22.90 -9.81
C LEU A 66 -1.50 23.50 -10.35
N LYS A 67 -2.37 24.05 -9.49
CA LYS A 67 -3.65 24.68 -9.92
C LYS A 67 -3.44 25.87 -10.86
N THR A 68 -2.29 26.52 -10.77
CA THR A 68 -1.95 27.68 -11.61
C THR A 68 -1.60 27.27 -13.04
N ASN A 69 -1.25 26.01 -13.27
CA ASN A 69 -0.98 25.48 -14.60
C ASN A 69 -2.30 25.33 -15.38
N SER A 70 -2.32 25.83 -16.63
CA SER A 70 -3.49 25.77 -17.51
C SER A 70 -4.00 24.35 -17.76
N CYS A 71 -3.13 23.34 -17.69
CA CYS A 71 -3.51 21.94 -17.87
C CYS A 71 -4.39 21.38 -16.73
N TYR A 72 -4.30 21.95 -15.53
CA TYR A 72 -5.01 21.47 -14.34
C TYR A 72 -6.02 22.47 -13.79
N SER A 73 -6.00 23.71 -14.30
CA SER A 73 -6.87 24.78 -13.84
C SER A 73 -8.34 24.54 -14.21
N ASN A 74 -9.23 25.30 -13.57
CA ASN A 74 -10.69 25.31 -13.81
C ASN A 74 -11.44 23.99 -13.53
N GLN A 75 -10.80 22.95 -12.99
CA GLN A 75 -11.54 21.81 -12.46
C GLN A 75 -12.20 22.16 -11.11
N PRO A 76 -13.31 21.51 -10.75
CA PRO A 76 -14.02 21.79 -9.50
C PRO A 76 -13.18 21.47 -8.26
N SER A 77 -13.35 22.25 -7.18
CA SER A 77 -12.64 22.08 -5.90
C SER A 77 -12.65 20.63 -5.37
N ARG A 78 -13.75 19.91 -5.59
CA ARG A 78 -13.90 18.50 -5.20
C ARG A 78 -12.85 17.58 -5.82
N PHE A 79 -12.49 17.80 -7.09
CA PHE A 79 -11.54 16.95 -7.81
C PHE A 79 -10.15 17.06 -7.16
N TYR A 80 -9.71 18.27 -6.84
CA TYR A 80 -8.46 18.48 -6.09
C TYR A 80 -8.48 17.81 -4.73
N SER A 81 -9.55 18.00 -3.95
CA SER A 81 -9.68 17.36 -2.62
C SER A 81 -9.64 15.84 -2.73
N SER A 82 -10.34 15.27 -3.71
CA SER A 82 -10.33 13.83 -3.98
C SER A 82 -8.95 13.34 -4.40
N ALA A 83 -8.23 14.06 -5.26
CA ALA A 83 -6.87 13.71 -5.66
C ALA A 83 -5.91 13.71 -4.47
N ILE A 84 -5.97 14.76 -3.63
CA ILE A 84 -5.17 14.87 -2.42
C ILE A 84 -5.45 13.69 -1.47
N ALA A 85 -6.72 13.36 -1.24
CA ALA A 85 -7.13 12.26 -0.38
C ALA A 85 -6.63 10.90 -0.92
N LEU A 86 -6.80 10.67 -2.22
CA LEU A 86 -6.35 9.45 -2.89
C LEU A 86 -4.84 9.24 -2.74
N ILE A 87 -4.04 10.27 -3.00
CA ILE A 87 -2.58 10.16 -2.94
C ILE A 87 -2.10 9.96 -1.50
N ASN A 88 -2.71 10.67 -0.54
CA ASN A 88 -2.46 10.43 0.89
C ASN A 88 -2.72 8.96 1.26
N TYR A 89 -3.84 8.39 0.79
CA TYR A 89 -4.17 6.99 1.04
C TYR A 89 -3.17 6.02 0.39
N ILE A 90 -2.79 6.28 -0.87
CA ILE A 90 -1.81 5.48 -1.61
C ILE A 90 -0.47 5.43 -0.86
N TYR A 91 0.10 6.58 -0.50
CA TYR A 91 1.39 6.62 0.19
C TYR A 91 1.32 6.11 1.62
N LYS A 92 0.25 6.39 2.36
CA LYS A 92 0.02 5.80 3.69
C LYS A 92 0.05 4.27 3.63
N SER A 93 -0.63 3.70 2.64
CA SER A 93 -0.66 2.25 2.43
C SER A 93 0.69 1.71 1.99
N TRP A 94 1.35 2.38 1.04
CA TRP A 94 2.66 2.00 0.53
C TRP A 94 3.75 2.04 1.60
N PHE A 95 3.85 3.11 2.40
CA PHE A 95 4.81 3.19 3.50
C PHE A 95 4.61 2.09 4.53
N LYS A 96 3.36 1.73 4.85
CA LYS A 96 3.08 0.62 5.76
C LYS A 96 3.62 -0.72 5.24
N VAL A 97 3.53 -0.94 3.92
CA VAL A 97 4.12 -2.12 3.26
C VAL A 97 5.65 -2.05 3.31
N GLN A 98 6.25 -0.89 3.00
CA GLN A 98 7.70 -0.71 3.05
C GLN A 98 8.28 -0.95 4.44
N GLN A 99 7.69 -0.36 5.49
CA GLN A 99 8.10 -0.59 6.87
C GLN A 99 7.99 -2.07 7.27
N ARG A 100 6.94 -2.76 6.82
CA ARG A 100 6.80 -4.20 7.08
C ARG A 100 7.91 -4.99 6.40
N LEU A 101 8.22 -4.69 5.14
CA LEU A 101 9.31 -5.35 4.40
C LEU A 101 10.66 -5.08 5.05
N GLN A 102 10.91 -3.85 5.49
CA GLN A 102 12.13 -3.44 6.18
C GLN A 102 12.32 -4.21 7.50
N ARG A 103 11.28 -4.28 8.35
CA ARG A 103 11.31 -5.09 9.58
C ARG A 103 11.53 -6.58 9.31
N GLN A 104 10.95 -7.09 8.22
CA GLN A 104 11.18 -8.48 7.80
C GLN A 104 12.64 -8.68 7.37
N LEU A 105 13.21 -7.74 6.61
CA LEU A 105 14.61 -7.78 6.18
C LEU A 105 15.55 -7.78 7.39
N GLU A 106 15.39 -6.82 8.30
CA GLU A 106 16.18 -6.71 9.54
C GLU A 106 16.09 -7.99 10.38
N GLY A 107 14.87 -8.53 10.54
CA GLY A 107 14.66 -9.79 11.24
C GLY A 107 15.36 -10.98 10.58
N GLN A 108 15.40 -11.03 9.24
CA GLN A 108 16.13 -12.08 8.51
C GLN A 108 17.65 -11.89 8.56
N GLN A 109 18.14 -10.65 8.46
CA GLN A 109 19.57 -10.34 8.59
C GLN A 109 20.08 -10.69 9.98
N ARG A 110 19.33 -10.33 11.03
CA ARG A 110 19.63 -10.75 12.40
C ARG A 110 19.62 -12.27 12.55
N TRP A 111 18.66 -12.94 11.94
CA TRP A 111 18.64 -14.41 11.96
C TRP A 111 19.88 -15.02 11.27
N LEU A 112 20.29 -14.47 10.13
CA LEU A 112 21.49 -14.94 9.42
C LEU A 112 22.76 -14.71 10.24
N SER A 113 22.90 -13.58 10.93
CA SER A 113 24.06 -13.32 11.78
C SER A 113 24.15 -14.24 13.00
N MET A 114 23.01 -14.76 13.48
CA MET A 114 22.93 -15.73 14.58
C MET A 114 23.14 -17.19 14.15
N LEU A 115 23.04 -17.50 12.85
CA LEU A 115 23.19 -18.86 12.30
C LEU A 115 24.66 -19.32 12.20
N LYS A 116 25.42 -19.21 13.29
CA LYS A 116 26.83 -19.62 13.37
C LYS A 116 26.98 -21.12 13.64
N SER A 117 28.06 -21.73 13.15
CA SER A 117 28.37 -23.14 13.47
C SER A 117 28.72 -23.29 14.94
N ASP A 118 28.64 -24.51 15.49
CA ASP A 118 29.08 -24.75 16.88
C ASP A 118 30.56 -24.40 17.04
N GLU A 119 31.37 -24.64 16.02
CA GLU A 119 32.79 -24.28 15.98
C GLU A 119 33.01 -22.77 15.98
N ASP A 120 32.28 -22.01 15.15
CA ASP A 120 32.34 -20.54 15.18
C ASP A 120 31.94 -19.98 16.56
N LEU A 121 30.90 -20.55 17.18
CA LEU A 121 30.42 -20.12 18.50
C LEU A 121 31.46 -20.39 19.59
N ILE A 122 32.15 -21.53 19.52
CA ILE A 122 33.22 -21.92 20.46
C ILE A 122 34.44 -21.02 20.29
N GLN A 123 34.90 -20.84 19.05
CA GLN A 123 36.08 -20.02 18.73
C GLN A 123 35.88 -18.55 19.11
N GLU A 124 34.72 -17.97 18.84
CA GLU A 124 34.44 -16.56 19.18
C GLU A 124 34.35 -16.31 20.69
N ASN A 125 34.06 -17.33 21.50
CA ASN A 125 33.82 -17.20 22.94
C ASN A 125 34.91 -17.88 23.78
N ASN A 126 35.94 -18.44 23.16
CA ASN A 126 37.03 -19.19 23.82
C ASN A 126 36.49 -20.21 24.85
N CYS A 127 35.43 -20.94 24.50
CA CYS A 127 34.76 -21.87 25.43
C CYS A 127 34.68 -23.29 24.86
N SER A 128 34.46 -24.29 25.72
CA SER A 128 34.21 -25.65 25.25
C SER A 128 32.76 -25.84 24.82
N LEU A 129 32.50 -26.85 23.99
CA LEU A 129 31.15 -27.22 23.60
C LEU A 129 30.27 -27.58 24.82
N ASP A 130 30.86 -28.19 25.84
CA ASP A 130 30.14 -28.56 27.05
C ASP A 130 29.75 -27.33 27.88
N THR A 131 30.64 -26.34 28.01
CA THR A 131 30.31 -25.06 28.66
C THR A 131 29.17 -24.35 27.93
N LEU A 132 29.18 -24.36 26.60
CA LEU A 132 28.10 -23.79 25.78
C LEU A 132 26.77 -24.51 26.01
N ARG A 133 26.79 -25.85 26.12
CA ARG A 133 25.60 -26.67 26.36
C ARG A 133 25.05 -26.51 27.77
N THR A 134 25.91 -26.41 28.78
CA THR A 134 25.52 -26.15 30.17
C THR A 134 24.80 -24.81 30.26
N GLN A 135 25.40 -23.75 29.72
CA GLN A 135 24.77 -22.43 29.69
C GLN A 135 23.44 -22.44 28.93
N ALA A 136 23.34 -23.15 27.81
CA ALA A 136 22.10 -23.31 27.07
C ALA A 136 21.02 -24.04 27.87
N THR A 137 21.41 -25.03 28.68
CA THR A 137 20.51 -25.77 29.58
C THR A 137 20.02 -24.86 30.69
N ASP A 138 20.90 -24.08 31.32
CA ASP A 138 20.54 -23.13 32.38
C ASP A 138 19.56 -22.06 31.88
N ILE A 139 19.76 -21.58 30.66
CA ILE A 139 18.83 -20.65 30.00
C ILE A 139 17.47 -21.30 29.77
N LEU A 140 17.42 -22.57 29.35
CA LEU A 140 16.15 -23.28 29.18
C LEU A 140 15.46 -23.56 30.53
N ASN A 141 16.22 -23.87 31.58
CA ASN A 141 15.68 -24.11 32.91
C ASN A 141 15.09 -22.83 33.54
N THR A 142 15.69 -21.67 33.26
CA THR A 142 15.14 -20.36 33.66
C THR A 142 13.94 -19.91 32.81
N LEU A 143 13.74 -20.49 31.63
CA LEU A 143 12.61 -20.19 30.75
C LEU A 143 11.56 -21.30 30.89
N GLU A 144 10.52 -21.07 31.70
CA GLU A 144 9.36 -21.96 31.86
C GLU A 144 8.83 -22.48 30.50
N GLU A 145 8.10 -23.60 30.51
CA GLU A 145 7.46 -24.21 29.33
C GLU A 145 6.35 -23.32 28.75
N ASN A 146 6.76 -22.21 28.16
CA ASN A 146 5.87 -21.20 27.64
C ASN A 146 5.80 -21.32 26.11
N LYS A 147 4.60 -21.14 25.55
CA LYS A 147 4.36 -21.22 24.08
C LYS A 147 5.19 -20.22 23.27
N ASN A 148 5.84 -19.25 23.94
CA ASN A 148 6.64 -18.18 23.34
C ASN A 148 8.16 -18.25 23.61
N ARG A 149 8.73 -19.42 23.95
CA ARG A 149 10.19 -19.60 24.19
C ARG A 149 11.10 -18.93 23.16
N THR A 150 10.81 -19.07 21.87
CA THR A 150 11.61 -18.43 20.81
C THR A 150 11.62 -16.91 20.90
N ARG A 151 10.48 -16.29 21.23
CA ARG A 151 10.40 -14.83 21.39
C ARG A 151 11.22 -14.36 22.60
N LEU A 152 11.15 -15.10 23.71
CA LEU A 152 11.91 -14.80 24.93
C LEU A 152 13.42 -14.94 24.69
N LEU A 153 13.86 -15.96 23.95
CA LEU A 153 15.26 -16.13 23.56
C LEU A 153 15.77 -14.95 22.71
N PHE A 154 15.00 -14.51 21.71
CA PHE A 154 15.36 -13.31 20.95
C PHE A 154 15.40 -12.05 21.82
N GLN A 155 14.50 -11.91 22.78
CA GLN A 155 14.50 -10.77 23.71
C GLN A 155 15.76 -10.80 24.60
N ARG A 156 16.06 -11.95 25.22
CA ARG A 156 17.24 -12.12 26.08
C ARG A 156 18.54 -11.91 25.31
N TYR A 157 18.61 -12.36 24.05
CA TYR A 157 19.75 -12.11 23.17
C TYR A 157 20.02 -10.61 22.95
N ASN A 158 18.96 -9.81 22.77
CA ASN A 158 19.09 -8.37 22.56
C ASN A 158 19.45 -7.61 23.86
N GLN A 159 19.07 -8.15 25.03
CA GLN A 159 19.28 -7.50 26.33
C GLN A 159 20.63 -7.83 26.97
N THR A 160 21.13 -9.06 26.77
CA THR A 160 22.41 -9.46 27.35
C THR A 160 23.59 -8.93 26.54
N GLN A 161 24.65 -8.53 27.23
CA GLN A 161 25.95 -8.24 26.62
C GLN A 161 26.94 -9.41 26.76
N ASP A 162 26.63 -10.38 27.62
CA ASP A 162 27.49 -11.54 27.86
C ASP A 162 27.64 -12.40 26.58
N PRO A 163 28.87 -12.51 26.02
CA PRO A 163 29.12 -13.27 24.81
C PRO A 163 28.72 -14.74 24.92
N LEU A 164 29.00 -15.39 26.06
CA LEU A 164 28.70 -16.81 26.28
C LEU A 164 27.18 -17.06 26.29
N THR A 165 26.42 -16.20 26.97
CA THR A 165 24.95 -16.26 26.95
C THR A 165 24.40 -16.02 25.54
N ARG A 166 24.96 -15.10 24.75
CA ARG A 166 24.56 -14.89 23.35
C ARG A 166 24.82 -16.13 22.50
N ALA A 167 25.99 -16.74 22.65
CA ALA A 167 26.37 -17.96 21.95
C ALA A 167 25.43 -19.13 22.29
N ALA A 168 25.13 -19.31 23.58
CA ALA A 168 24.19 -20.32 24.06
C ALA A 168 22.79 -20.11 23.49
N ILE A 169 22.31 -18.86 23.41
CA ILE A 169 21.02 -18.54 22.77
C ILE A 169 21.04 -18.84 21.26
N CYS A 170 22.13 -18.51 20.55
CA CYS A 170 22.29 -18.89 19.15
C CYS A 170 22.24 -20.41 18.97
N HIS A 171 22.93 -21.16 19.83
CA HIS A 171 22.90 -22.62 19.84
C HIS A 171 21.48 -23.18 20.04
N LEU A 172 20.71 -22.61 20.96
CA LEU A 172 19.31 -23.00 21.16
C LEU A 172 18.43 -22.68 19.95
N LEU A 173 18.53 -21.47 19.41
CA LEU A 173 17.67 -21.02 18.31
C LEU A 173 17.92 -21.81 17.02
N LYS A 174 19.18 -22.12 16.67
CA LYS A 174 19.49 -22.97 15.50
C LYS A 174 18.98 -24.40 15.65
N ASN A 175 18.85 -24.87 16.89
CA ASN A 175 18.43 -26.22 17.24
C ASN A 175 16.97 -26.34 17.66
N ARG A 176 16.12 -25.34 17.35
CA ARG A 176 14.67 -25.33 17.66
C ARG A 176 14.39 -25.36 19.18
N ASN A 177 15.12 -24.54 19.94
CA ASN A 177 15.04 -24.41 21.39
C ASN A 177 15.41 -25.71 22.14
N LYS A 178 16.39 -26.47 21.62
CA LYS A 178 16.87 -27.70 22.24
C LYS A 178 18.39 -27.70 22.29
N VAL A 179 18.94 -28.26 23.36
CA VAL A 179 20.37 -28.57 23.45
C VAL A 179 20.63 -29.87 22.70
N ARG A 180 21.49 -29.83 21.69
CA ARG A 180 21.82 -31.03 20.91
C ARG A 180 23.05 -31.72 21.46
N GLN A 181 22.90 -33.02 21.76
CA GLN A 181 24.02 -33.88 22.17
C GLN A 181 24.81 -34.44 20.97
N LYS A 182 24.14 -34.67 19.83
CA LYS A 182 24.76 -35.16 18.60
C LYS A 182 25.58 -34.06 17.90
N PRO A 183 26.65 -34.43 17.17
CA PRO A 183 27.45 -33.47 16.41
C PRO A 183 26.61 -32.69 15.39
N GLU A 184 27.02 -31.45 15.14
CA GLU A 184 26.34 -30.56 14.20
C GLU A 184 26.37 -31.12 12.78
N ASN A 185 25.25 -31.01 12.08
CA ASN A 185 25.21 -31.35 10.66
C ASN A 185 25.49 -30.09 9.83
N LEU A 186 26.76 -29.93 9.43
CA LEU A 186 27.23 -28.76 8.68
C LEU A 186 26.48 -28.58 7.36
N LYS A 187 26.20 -29.65 6.61
CA LYS A 187 25.43 -29.57 5.35
C LYS A 187 24.05 -28.92 5.57
N LYS A 188 23.31 -29.36 6.60
CA LYS A 188 22.01 -28.78 6.95
C LYS A 188 22.11 -27.33 7.43
N LEU A 189 23.20 -26.95 8.09
CA LEU A 189 23.44 -25.56 8.49
C LEU A 189 23.66 -24.69 7.26
N THR A 190 24.55 -25.10 6.35
CA THR A 190 24.86 -24.39 5.09
C THR A 190 23.61 -24.20 4.24
N GLU A 191 22.77 -25.23 4.08
CA GLU A 191 21.49 -25.12 3.39
C GLU A 191 20.55 -24.09 4.03
N ARG A 192 20.47 -24.05 5.37
CA ARG A 192 19.63 -23.07 6.09
C ARG A 192 20.16 -21.65 5.93
N ARG A 193 21.47 -21.45 6.02
CA ARG A 193 22.10 -20.14 5.76
C ARG A 193 21.81 -19.67 4.35
N ARG A 194 22.02 -20.54 3.35
CA ARG A 194 21.72 -20.23 1.95
C ARG A 194 20.26 -19.84 1.72
N LYS A 195 19.31 -20.55 2.35
CA LYS A 195 17.88 -20.19 2.29
C LYS A 195 17.60 -18.81 2.91
N SER A 196 18.25 -18.48 4.03
CA SER A 196 18.13 -17.17 4.66
C SER A 196 18.70 -16.05 3.78
N GLU A 197 19.87 -16.26 3.16
CA GLU A 197 20.48 -15.31 2.22
C GLU A 197 19.59 -15.06 1.00
N ILE A 198 19.05 -16.11 0.37
CA ILE A 198 18.11 -15.98 -0.74
C ILE A 198 16.88 -15.17 -0.32
N LYS A 199 16.38 -15.39 0.90
CA LYS A 199 15.24 -14.64 1.43
C LYS A 199 15.58 -13.16 1.67
N ILE A 200 16.77 -12.87 2.19
CA ILE A 200 17.29 -11.50 2.33
C ILE A 200 17.35 -10.82 0.97
N GLN A 201 17.94 -11.47 -0.03
CA GLN A 201 18.02 -10.94 -1.39
C GLN A 201 16.63 -10.61 -1.95
N ARG A 202 15.69 -11.56 -1.84
CA ARG A 202 14.29 -11.35 -2.27
C ARG A 202 13.60 -10.19 -1.54
N LEU A 203 13.91 -9.96 -0.27
CA LEU A 203 13.35 -8.84 0.49
C LEU A 203 13.98 -7.52 0.08
N GLN A 204 15.30 -7.49 -0.18
CA GLN A 204 15.99 -6.33 -0.73
C GLN A 204 15.44 -5.96 -2.11
N ASP A 205 15.22 -6.95 -2.98
CA ASP A 205 14.63 -6.72 -4.31
C ASP A 205 13.20 -6.18 -4.21
N LYS A 206 12.42 -6.64 -3.22
CA LYS A 206 11.07 -6.11 -2.95
C LYS A 206 11.08 -4.68 -2.40
N LEU A 207 12.08 -4.33 -1.61
CA LEU A 207 12.26 -2.97 -1.07
C LEU A 207 12.70 -1.97 -2.15
N LYS A 208 13.48 -2.44 -3.13
CA LYS A 208 13.70 -1.72 -4.40
C LYS A 208 12.43 -1.60 -5.27
N GLY A 209 11.34 -2.24 -4.84
CA GLY A 209 10.06 -2.26 -5.55
C GLY A 209 9.53 -0.86 -5.88
N ARG A 210 8.73 -0.81 -6.95
CA ARG A 210 8.34 0.44 -7.62
C ARG A 210 7.58 1.39 -6.69
N ILE A 211 8.00 2.66 -6.69
CA ILE A 211 7.26 3.80 -6.14
C ILE A 211 5.85 3.82 -6.77
N PRO A 212 4.80 4.24 -6.04
CA PRO A 212 3.47 4.37 -6.64
C PRO A 212 3.49 5.21 -7.92
N LYS A 213 3.02 4.63 -9.02
CA LYS A 213 2.92 5.31 -10.33
C LYS A 213 1.48 5.67 -10.65
N GLY A 214 1.30 6.77 -11.37
CA GLY A 214 -0.01 7.16 -11.92
C GLY A 214 -0.51 6.20 -13.00
N ARG A 215 -1.77 6.36 -13.40
CA ARG A 215 -2.34 5.66 -14.57
C ARG A 215 -1.90 6.37 -15.84
N ASP A 216 -1.49 5.60 -16.85
CA ASP A 216 -1.30 6.11 -18.20
C ASP A 216 -2.55 5.79 -19.03
N LEU A 217 -3.39 6.80 -19.23
CA LEU A 217 -4.59 6.68 -20.06
C LEU A 217 -4.29 6.77 -21.57
N THR A 218 -3.10 7.23 -21.93
CA THR A 218 -2.71 7.49 -23.33
C THR A 218 -2.07 6.28 -23.99
N GLY A 219 -1.54 5.35 -23.18
CA GLY A 219 -0.77 4.21 -23.67
C GLY A 219 0.61 4.57 -24.19
N GLN A 220 1.05 5.82 -24.04
CA GLN A 220 2.34 6.28 -24.56
C GLN A 220 3.52 5.57 -23.90
N GLY A 221 3.45 5.26 -22.60
CA GLY A 221 4.49 4.50 -21.92
C GLY A 221 4.65 3.09 -22.49
N TRP A 222 3.54 2.45 -22.85
CA TRP A 222 3.56 1.15 -23.52
C TRP A 222 4.11 1.26 -24.94
N LEU A 223 3.63 2.22 -25.72
CA LEU A 223 4.05 2.41 -27.12
C LEU A 223 5.54 2.74 -27.22
N THR A 224 6.03 3.66 -26.40
CA THR A 224 7.47 4.01 -26.34
C THR A 224 8.33 2.82 -25.94
N THR A 225 7.86 1.99 -25.01
CA THR A 225 8.55 0.75 -24.63
C THR A 225 8.56 -0.25 -25.79
N LEU A 226 7.45 -0.41 -26.51
CA LEU A 226 7.38 -1.29 -27.68
C LEU A 226 8.37 -0.85 -28.77
N ILE A 227 8.38 0.43 -29.11
CA ILE A 227 9.31 1.01 -30.09
C ILE A 227 10.76 0.78 -29.63
N THR A 228 11.05 0.97 -28.34
CA THR A 228 12.39 0.76 -27.80
C THR A 228 12.80 -0.70 -27.90
N ALA A 229 11.94 -1.63 -27.47
CA ALA A 229 12.20 -3.07 -27.50
C ALA A 229 12.34 -3.62 -28.92
N ALA A 230 11.63 -3.04 -29.90
CA ALA A 230 11.73 -3.43 -31.30
C ALA A 230 13.02 -2.95 -31.97
N ASN A 231 13.61 -1.84 -31.51
CA ASN A 231 14.74 -1.18 -32.19
C ASN A 231 16.06 -1.23 -31.42
N LYS A 232 16.08 -1.66 -30.15
CA LYS A 232 17.28 -1.69 -29.32
C LYS A 232 17.45 -3.05 -28.66
N ALA A 233 18.69 -3.53 -28.61
CA ALA A 233 19.06 -4.65 -27.77
C ALA A 233 19.09 -4.19 -26.30
N PRO A 234 18.53 -4.98 -25.37
CA PRO A 234 18.58 -4.68 -23.95
C PRO A 234 20.02 -4.81 -23.44
N GLN A 235 20.43 -3.91 -22.55
CA GLN A 235 21.76 -3.89 -21.95
C GLN A 235 21.96 -5.03 -20.94
N ASP A 236 20.90 -5.36 -20.20
CA ASP A 236 20.93 -6.40 -19.18
C ASP A 236 19.57 -7.08 -18.96
N ALA A 237 19.55 -8.11 -18.12
CA ALA A 237 18.34 -8.84 -17.77
C ALA A 237 17.32 -7.99 -16.98
N ALA A 238 17.76 -6.93 -16.30
CA ALA A 238 16.87 -6.04 -15.56
C ALA A 238 16.07 -5.15 -16.53
N GLU A 239 16.70 -4.68 -17.60
CA GLU A 239 16.06 -3.92 -18.67
C GLU A 239 15.07 -4.78 -19.45
N VAL A 240 15.43 -6.02 -19.81
CA VAL A 240 14.49 -6.99 -20.42
C VAL A 240 13.23 -7.12 -19.57
N LYS A 241 13.42 -7.33 -18.27
CA LYS A 241 12.31 -7.49 -17.34
C LYS A 241 11.49 -6.21 -17.22
N ALA A 242 12.13 -5.04 -17.22
CA ALA A 242 11.42 -3.76 -17.18
C ALA A 242 10.54 -3.55 -18.41
N TRP A 243 11.01 -3.92 -19.61
CA TRP A 243 10.23 -3.86 -20.84
C TRP A 243 9.07 -4.86 -20.80
N GLN A 244 9.33 -6.12 -20.44
CA GLN A 244 8.30 -7.15 -20.31
C GLN A 244 7.21 -6.75 -19.31
N ASP A 245 7.59 -6.23 -18.15
CA ASP A 245 6.66 -5.75 -17.13
C ASP A 245 5.71 -4.69 -17.70
N ILE A 246 6.16 -3.82 -18.61
CA ILE A 246 5.31 -2.79 -19.21
C ILE A 246 4.45 -3.39 -20.32
N LEU A 247 5.05 -4.17 -21.23
CA LEU A 247 4.38 -4.68 -22.43
C LEU A 247 3.31 -5.73 -22.13
N LEU A 248 3.51 -6.53 -21.06
CA LEU A 248 2.58 -7.57 -20.62
C LEU A 248 1.56 -7.08 -19.59
N THR A 249 1.66 -5.83 -19.13
CA THR A 249 0.68 -5.28 -18.18
C THR A 249 -0.55 -4.78 -18.91
N ASP A 250 -1.73 -5.25 -18.49
CA ASP A 250 -3.01 -4.73 -18.97
C ASP A 250 -3.12 -3.21 -18.76
N SER A 251 -3.54 -2.52 -19.82
CA SER A 251 -3.66 -1.07 -19.79
C SER A 251 -4.79 -0.62 -18.86
N LYS A 252 -4.49 0.31 -17.96
CA LYS A 252 -5.49 0.91 -17.06
C LYS A 252 -6.20 2.05 -17.79
N ILE A 253 -7.20 1.70 -18.60
CA ILE A 253 -7.93 2.65 -19.45
C ILE A 253 -8.93 3.55 -18.71
N VAL A 254 -9.20 3.29 -17.43
CA VAL A 254 -10.21 4.03 -16.66
C VAL A 254 -9.54 5.13 -15.83
N PRO A 255 -10.03 6.39 -15.87
CA PRO A 255 -9.51 7.46 -15.03
C PRO A 255 -9.68 7.17 -13.54
N TYR A 256 -8.95 7.88 -12.70
CA TYR A 256 -9.16 7.79 -11.25
C TYR A 256 -10.57 8.28 -10.88
N PRO A 257 -11.28 7.55 -9.99
CA PRO A 257 -12.58 7.99 -9.52
C PRO A 257 -12.46 9.27 -8.68
N VAL A 258 -13.53 10.04 -8.63
CA VAL A 258 -13.69 11.17 -7.71
C VAL A 258 -14.53 10.71 -6.54
N ALA A 259 -14.00 10.89 -5.33
CA ALA A 259 -14.68 10.50 -4.10
C ALA A 259 -15.69 11.57 -3.69
N TYR A 260 -16.92 11.12 -3.44
CA TYR A 260 -18.02 11.86 -2.84
C TYR A 260 -18.47 11.04 -1.63
N GLU A 261 -18.13 11.52 -0.44
CA GLU A 261 -18.16 10.75 0.82
C GLU A 261 -19.17 11.29 1.83
N THR A 262 -19.66 12.52 1.67
CA THR A 262 -20.60 13.14 2.62
C THR A 262 -22.01 13.28 2.03
N ASN A 263 -22.99 13.49 2.90
CA ASN A 263 -24.37 13.80 2.50
C ASN A 263 -24.52 15.19 1.85
N GLU A 264 -23.54 16.08 2.02
CA GLU A 264 -23.47 17.41 1.38
C GLU A 264 -22.88 17.36 -0.04
N ASP A 265 -22.33 16.20 -0.41
CA ASP A 265 -21.70 15.99 -1.70
C ASP A 265 -22.72 15.79 -2.82
N LEU A 266 -23.95 15.40 -2.47
CA LEU A 266 -24.99 14.99 -3.38
C LEU A 266 -26.27 15.79 -3.13
N THR A 267 -26.80 16.39 -4.18
CA THR A 267 -28.13 17.00 -4.18
C THR A 267 -29.10 16.10 -4.93
N TRP A 268 -30.13 15.63 -4.23
CA TRP A 268 -31.16 14.76 -4.78
C TRP A 268 -32.38 15.58 -5.19
N SER A 269 -33.01 15.21 -6.31
CA SER A 269 -34.20 15.88 -6.86
C SER A 269 -35.07 14.89 -7.62
N GLN A 270 -36.29 15.29 -7.95
CA GLN A 270 -37.20 14.54 -8.81
C GLN A 270 -37.51 15.39 -10.04
N ASN A 271 -37.46 14.81 -11.24
CA ASN A 271 -37.82 15.54 -12.45
C ASN A 271 -39.34 15.51 -12.71
N GLU A 272 -39.79 16.23 -13.74
CA GLU A 272 -41.21 16.32 -14.15
C GLU A 272 -41.84 14.95 -14.45
N GLN A 273 -41.04 13.96 -14.85
CA GLN A 273 -41.48 12.58 -15.12
C GLN A 273 -41.51 11.72 -13.84
N GLY A 274 -41.35 12.32 -12.66
CA GLY A 274 -41.30 11.62 -11.39
C GLY A 274 -40.03 10.79 -11.17
N ARG A 275 -38.99 10.93 -12.01
CA ARG A 275 -37.74 10.16 -11.87
C ARG A 275 -36.78 10.83 -10.92
N LEU A 276 -36.15 10.03 -10.08
CA LEU A 276 -35.09 10.49 -9.18
C LEU A 276 -33.83 10.88 -9.96
N CYS A 277 -33.27 12.00 -9.53
CA CYS A 277 -32.10 12.63 -10.10
C CYS A 277 -31.11 12.96 -8.99
N VAL A 278 -29.82 12.86 -9.30
CA VAL A 278 -28.73 13.26 -8.41
C VAL A 278 -27.81 14.25 -9.12
N ARG A 279 -27.36 15.26 -8.40
CA ARG A 279 -26.32 16.20 -8.80
C ARG A 279 -25.17 16.08 -7.82
N PHE A 280 -23.97 16.04 -8.36
CA PHE A 280 -22.75 16.00 -7.57
C PHE A 280 -22.22 17.40 -7.37
N ASN A 281 -21.82 17.71 -6.13
CA ASN A 281 -21.22 18.99 -5.81
C ASN A 281 -19.97 19.24 -6.67
N GLY A 282 -19.82 20.46 -7.19
CA GLY A 282 -18.77 20.84 -8.12
C GLY A 282 -19.07 20.58 -9.59
N LEU A 283 -20.10 19.81 -9.96
CA LEU A 283 -20.49 19.61 -11.36
C LEU A 283 -21.54 20.61 -11.87
N GLY A 284 -21.79 21.70 -11.14
CA GLY A 284 -22.69 22.77 -11.57
C GLY A 284 -24.09 22.28 -11.90
N LYS A 285 -24.56 22.51 -13.14
CA LYS A 285 -25.93 22.16 -13.59
C LYS A 285 -26.07 20.70 -14.04
N HIS A 286 -24.98 19.95 -14.12
CA HIS A 286 -25.00 18.57 -14.60
C HIS A 286 -25.77 17.65 -13.64
N THR A 287 -26.79 16.98 -14.18
CA THR A 287 -27.74 16.17 -13.40
C THR A 287 -27.80 14.75 -13.99
N PHE A 288 -27.85 13.75 -13.12
CA PHE A 288 -27.83 12.34 -13.47
C PHE A 288 -29.15 11.71 -13.05
N LYS A 289 -29.86 11.10 -14.00
CA LYS A 289 -31.08 10.32 -13.74
C LYS A 289 -30.70 8.96 -13.18
N ILE A 290 -31.39 8.51 -12.14
CA ILE A 290 -31.20 7.19 -11.56
C ILE A 290 -32.04 6.18 -12.35
N TYR A 291 -31.39 5.12 -12.82
CA TYR A 291 -32.04 3.96 -13.39
C TYR A 291 -31.69 2.76 -12.52
N CYS A 292 -32.70 2.05 -12.03
CA CYS A 292 -32.53 0.85 -11.22
C CYS A 292 -33.41 -0.28 -11.77
N ASP A 293 -33.11 -1.50 -11.34
CA ASP A 293 -33.99 -2.64 -11.60
C ASP A 293 -35.33 -2.45 -10.87
N ARG A 294 -36.43 -2.96 -11.46
CA ARG A 294 -37.76 -2.89 -10.85
C ARG A 294 -37.81 -3.46 -9.44
N ARG A 295 -37.00 -4.49 -9.14
CA ARG A 295 -36.88 -5.10 -7.81
C ARG A 295 -36.25 -4.17 -6.77
N GLN A 296 -35.45 -3.20 -7.23
CA GLN A 296 -34.78 -2.24 -6.35
C GLN A 296 -35.49 -0.89 -6.25
N LEU A 297 -36.50 -0.65 -7.10
CA LEU A 297 -37.31 0.56 -7.09
C LEU A 297 -37.91 0.89 -5.71
N PRO A 298 -38.46 -0.07 -4.93
CA PRO A 298 -39.02 0.24 -3.61
C PRO A 298 -38.00 0.86 -2.65
N TYR A 299 -36.72 0.45 -2.73
CA TYR A 299 -35.68 1.04 -1.89
C TYR A 299 -35.36 2.49 -2.27
N PHE A 300 -35.38 2.81 -3.57
CA PHE A 300 -35.18 4.18 -4.02
C PHE A 300 -36.38 5.09 -3.70
N GLN A 301 -37.60 4.56 -3.73
CA GLN A 301 -38.80 5.27 -3.31
C GLN A 301 -38.77 5.57 -1.81
N LEU A 302 -38.49 4.57 -0.98
CA LEU A 302 -38.34 4.73 0.46
C LEU A 302 -37.24 5.75 0.80
N PHE A 303 -36.07 5.63 0.16
CA PHE A 303 -34.99 6.62 0.31
C PHE A 303 -35.45 8.05 0.02
N TRP A 304 -36.27 8.24 -1.02
CA TRP A 304 -36.78 9.57 -1.39
C TRP A 304 -37.81 10.11 -0.39
N GLU A 305 -38.69 9.26 0.11
CA GLU A 305 -39.67 9.61 1.16
C GLU A 305 -38.96 10.01 2.46
N ASP A 306 -37.96 9.25 2.88
CA ASP A 306 -37.13 9.57 4.04
C ASP A 306 -36.41 10.91 3.84
N ARG A 307 -35.83 11.13 2.65
CA ARG A 307 -35.12 12.37 2.35
C ARG A 307 -36.05 13.59 2.36
N LYS A 308 -37.26 13.45 1.81
CA LYS A 308 -38.29 14.51 1.86
C LYS A 308 -38.69 14.84 3.29
N SER A 309 -38.87 13.83 4.13
CA SER A 309 -39.22 14.00 5.54
C SER A 309 -38.13 14.77 6.31
N VAL A 310 -36.86 14.50 6.02
CA VAL A 310 -35.73 15.24 6.60
C VAL A 310 -35.68 16.70 6.14
N VAL A 311 -35.86 16.97 4.84
CA VAL A 311 -35.87 18.35 4.31
C VAL A 311 -37.08 19.14 4.85
N GLY A 312 -38.27 18.52 4.88
CA GLY A 312 -39.47 19.13 5.45
C GLY A 312 -39.36 19.39 6.96
N SER A 313 -38.58 18.59 7.71
CA SER A 313 -38.33 18.83 9.14
C SER A 313 -37.35 19.99 9.42
N LEU A 314 -36.50 20.34 8.45
CA LEU A 314 -35.57 21.46 8.55
C LEU A 314 -36.25 22.81 8.22
N ASP A 315 -37.24 22.81 7.33
CA ASP A 315 -38.05 24.00 7.02
C ASP A 315 -39.04 24.37 8.16
N VAL A 316 -39.32 23.47 9.09
CA VAL A 316 -40.23 23.71 10.24
C VAL A 316 -39.48 24.29 11.47
N ARG A 317 -38.16 24.46 11.39
CA ARG A 317 -37.34 25.06 12.49
C ARG A 317 -36.89 26.50 12.21
N VAL A 318 -37.61 27.22 11.35
CA VAL A 318 -37.51 28.68 11.25
C VAL A 318 -38.92 29.27 11.34
N VAL A 319 -39.38 29.48 12.56
CA VAL A 319 -40.37 30.52 12.90
C VAL A 319 -39.79 31.33 14.04
#